data_AF-A0A0R3TA79-F1
#
_entry.id   AF-A0A0R3TA79-F1
#
_cell.length_a   1.000
_cell.length_b   1.000
_cell.length_c   1.000
_cell.angle_alpha   90.00
_cell.angle_beta   90.00
_cell.angle_gamma   90.00
#
_symmetry.space_group_name_H-M   'P 1'
#
loop_
_entity.id
_entity.type
_entity.pdbx_description
1 polymer ?
#
loop_
_entity_poly.entity_id
_entity_poly.type
_entity_poly.pdbx_seq_one_letter_code
_entity_poly.pdbx_strand_id
1 'polypeptide(L)'
;MGCRRVRVVEYHKLLEPDHFFRYGRPKIEPPGIDLTFRLPLDKTLVFLIFLSAIGVIIHFTYAYLHLPPFPPLPVNATTDCAFLRGAWNAEQTVLRFYSIPYAIPPLAKPDEGTLDVLQEYFHTVGGKPSLRWKTPHKLIGFEGCILAHNDRCTFKRGRWTCDLSKPRPFSSCVPPRTEGRVESMNPEYLFQNERCLQVDIAVPLFEGSLKPVVIVIAGFQYLAEPMVTPDSPRPAYWPSDETVSDTDAVWVYLHYRLGLAGFFYNLTHTRSKSKDKQQLSHENFALKDQLEGLRWIKTHIKQFGGDPKRITVFGIASGATSVLALMKMKNKGEDLFQQAWLSSGAVHWHSERDKSRHVNIVDKVFGEIANNHIGTHCKPTSPGFVLNACKLKDIEQKLNDIPLQIINSLIADNFKDENLIGEFINSANESGRGMGWIYAESNSGDILPPKYWTDDELDYIFINGK
;
A
#
# COMPACT_ATOMS: atom_id res chain seq x y z
N MET A 1 60.15 -74.70 -26.65
CA MET A 1 59.48 -73.65 -25.87
C MET A 1 60.10 -72.32 -26.24
N GLY A 2 59.31 -71.43 -26.85
CA GLY A 2 59.79 -70.19 -27.45
C GLY A 2 60.02 -69.07 -26.43
N CYS A 3 61.10 -68.32 -26.68
CA CYS A 3 61.27 -66.88 -26.55
C CYS A 3 60.54 -66.13 -25.42
N ARG A 4 61.32 -65.40 -24.60
CA ARG A 4 61.54 -63.95 -24.83
C ARG A 4 62.60 -63.38 -23.88
N ARG A 5 63.73 -62.94 -24.45
CA ARG A 5 64.61 -61.93 -23.85
C ARG A 5 63.94 -60.57 -24.01
N VAL A 6 63.80 -59.87 -22.90
CA VAL A 6 63.40 -58.46 -22.85
C VAL A 6 64.53 -57.62 -23.46
N ARG A 7 64.22 -56.79 -24.45
CA ARG A 7 65.11 -55.72 -24.91
C ARG A 7 64.62 -54.40 -24.33
N VAL A 8 65.52 -53.73 -23.61
CA VAL A 8 65.33 -52.37 -23.13
C VAL A 8 65.51 -51.43 -24.32
N VAL A 9 64.55 -50.53 -24.51
CA VAL A 9 64.56 -49.51 -25.57
C VAL A 9 64.95 -48.19 -24.93
N GLU A 10 66.13 -47.67 -25.28
CA GLU A 10 66.52 -46.31 -24.93
C GLU A 10 65.95 -45.34 -25.98
N TYR A 11 65.09 -44.43 -25.52
CA TYR A 11 64.55 -43.37 -26.37
C TYR A 11 65.57 -42.24 -26.48
N HIS A 12 66.02 -41.96 -27.70
CA HIS A 12 66.80 -40.76 -27.99
C HIS A 12 65.86 -39.56 -28.15
N LYS A 13 66.26 -38.44 -27.55
CA LYS A 13 65.52 -37.18 -27.59
C LYS A 13 65.45 -36.68 -29.03
N LEU A 14 64.24 -36.42 -29.52
CA LEU A 14 64.01 -35.87 -30.86
C LEU A 14 64.76 -34.55 -31.03
N LEU A 15 65.59 -34.46 -32.07
CA LEU A 15 66.30 -33.23 -32.41
C LEU A 15 65.31 -32.18 -32.92
N GLU A 16 65.55 -30.92 -32.59
CA GLU A 16 64.74 -29.81 -33.11
C GLU A 16 64.87 -29.71 -34.65
N PRO A 17 63.82 -29.27 -35.38
CA PRO A 17 63.76 -29.32 -36.84
C PRO A 17 64.95 -28.67 -37.57
N ASP A 18 65.61 -27.72 -36.93
CA ASP A 18 66.73 -26.97 -37.49
C ASP A 18 68.04 -27.78 -37.52
N HIS A 19 68.17 -28.78 -36.64
CA HIS A 19 69.33 -29.67 -36.61
C HIS A 19 69.39 -30.64 -37.81
N PHE A 20 68.29 -30.80 -38.56
CA PHE A 20 68.25 -31.63 -39.77
C PHE A 20 68.81 -30.94 -41.02
N PHE A 21 69.01 -29.61 -40.98
CA PHE A 21 69.49 -28.83 -42.12
C PHE A 21 70.90 -28.29 -41.84
N ARG A 22 71.92 -28.96 -42.36
CA ARG A 22 73.36 -28.71 -42.09
C ARG A 22 73.85 -27.29 -42.40
N TYR A 23 73.07 -26.49 -43.15
CA TYR A 23 73.41 -25.13 -43.56
C TYR A 23 72.31 -24.09 -43.23
N GLY A 24 71.34 -24.43 -42.36
CA GLY A 24 70.20 -23.57 -42.01
C GLY A 24 69.10 -23.52 -43.08
N ARG A 25 67.86 -23.16 -42.70
CA ARG A 25 66.78 -22.85 -43.67
C ARG A 25 66.82 -21.36 -44.05
N PRO A 26 66.50 -20.99 -45.29
CA PRO A 26 66.18 -19.61 -45.61
C PRO A 26 64.98 -19.17 -44.76
N LYS A 27 65.07 -18.00 -44.12
CA LYS A 27 63.94 -17.35 -43.44
C LYS A 27 62.87 -17.06 -44.49
N ILE A 28 61.86 -17.92 -44.56
CA ILE A 28 60.61 -17.60 -45.24
C ILE A 28 59.77 -16.90 -44.16
N GLU A 29 59.87 -15.57 -44.10
CA GLU A 29 58.82 -14.80 -43.42
C GLU A 29 57.48 -15.19 -44.09
N PRO A 30 56.42 -15.48 -43.33
CA PRO A 30 55.12 -15.73 -43.93
C PRO A 30 54.82 -14.52 -44.83
N PRO A 31 54.45 -14.72 -46.11
CA PRO A 31 54.20 -13.59 -46.98
C PRO A 31 53.18 -12.71 -46.29
N GLY A 32 53.58 -11.46 -45.99
CA GLY A 32 52.61 -10.43 -45.65
C GLY A 32 51.54 -10.43 -46.73
N ILE A 33 50.29 -10.18 -46.35
CA ILE A 33 49.20 -10.10 -47.31
C ILE A 33 49.52 -8.95 -48.26
N ASP A 34 50.12 -9.28 -49.40
CA ASP A 34 50.48 -8.32 -50.43
C ASP A 34 49.30 -8.24 -51.40
N LEU A 35 48.49 -7.19 -51.25
CA LEU A 35 47.34 -6.91 -52.10
C LEU A 35 47.84 -6.43 -53.47
N THR A 36 48.27 -7.36 -54.32
CA THR A 36 48.66 -7.02 -55.70
C THR A 36 47.41 -6.85 -56.56
N PHE A 37 46.98 -5.61 -56.77
CA PHE A 37 45.94 -5.25 -57.73
C PHE A 37 46.49 -5.34 -59.16
N ARG A 38 46.25 -6.46 -59.85
CA ARG A 38 46.83 -6.75 -61.17
C ARG A 38 46.03 -6.15 -62.32
N LEU A 39 44.75 -5.83 -62.11
CA LEU A 39 43.88 -5.28 -63.15
C LEU A 39 43.41 -3.87 -62.77
N PRO A 40 43.28 -2.93 -63.73
CA PRO A 40 42.68 -1.61 -63.48
C PRO A 40 41.30 -1.70 -62.83
N LEU A 41 40.57 -2.77 -63.15
CA LEU A 41 39.23 -3.07 -62.62
C LEU A 41 39.23 -3.23 -61.09
N ASP A 42 40.30 -3.79 -60.50
CA ASP A 42 40.35 -4.05 -59.05
C ASP A 42 40.45 -2.75 -58.25
N LYS A 43 41.18 -1.75 -58.77
CA LYS A 43 41.27 -0.41 -58.17
C LYS A 43 39.92 0.30 -58.20
N THR A 44 39.19 0.17 -59.30
CA THR A 44 37.84 0.70 -59.44
C THR A 44 36.86 0.01 -58.48
N LEU A 45 36.97 -1.31 -58.32
CA LEU A 45 36.14 -2.08 -57.39
C LEU A 45 36.38 -1.66 -55.94
N VAL A 46 37.64 -1.52 -55.51
CA VAL A 46 37.98 -1.04 -54.15
C VAL A 46 37.48 0.38 -53.93
N PHE A 47 37.62 1.26 -54.92
CA PHE A 47 37.08 2.61 -54.85
C PHE A 47 35.55 2.62 -54.70
N LEU A 48 34.83 1.77 -55.45
CA LEU A 48 33.37 1.65 -55.33
C LEU A 48 32.93 1.06 -53.99
N ILE A 49 33.68 0.09 -53.44
CA ILE A 49 33.44 -0.44 -52.09
C ILE A 49 33.62 0.66 -51.04
N PHE A 50 34.67 1.47 -51.16
CA PHE A 50 34.92 2.58 -50.25
C PHE A 50 33.80 3.64 -50.34
N LEU A 51 33.37 3.96 -51.56
CA LEU A 51 32.27 4.90 -51.80
C LEU A 51 30.94 4.37 -51.26
N SER A 52 30.68 3.07 -51.38
CA SER A 52 29.53 2.39 -50.79
C SER A 52 29.56 2.44 -49.26
N ALA A 53 30.71 2.17 -48.64
CA ALA A 53 30.88 2.25 -47.19
C ALA A 53 30.62 3.68 -46.67
N ILE A 54 31.13 4.71 -47.36
CA ILE A 54 30.83 6.11 -47.06
C ILE A 54 29.33 6.38 -47.19
N GLY A 55 28.69 5.89 -48.26
CA GLY A 55 27.25 6.02 -48.46
C GLY A 55 26.44 5.43 -47.31
N VAL A 56 26.83 4.25 -46.81
CA VAL A 56 26.19 3.60 -45.64
C VAL A 56 26.39 4.43 -44.37
N ILE A 57 27.60 4.95 -44.13
CA ILE A 57 27.89 5.80 -42.97
C ILE A 57 27.07 7.10 -43.02
N ILE A 58 27.00 7.75 -44.18
CA ILE A 58 26.19 8.95 -44.39
C ILE A 58 24.72 8.63 -44.14
N HIS A 59 24.21 7.52 -44.69
CA HIS A 59 22.83 7.12 -44.50
C HIS A 59 22.50 6.80 -43.04
N PHE A 60 23.38 6.08 -42.33
CA PHE A 60 23.21 5.76 -40.92
C PHE A 60 23.25 7.02 -40.06
N THR A 61 24.16 7.94 -40.35
CA THR A 61 24.28 9.23 -39.63
C THR A 61 23.05 10.10 -39.91
N TYR A 62 22.62 10.18 -41.16
CA TYR A 62 21.42 10.92 -41.54
C TYR A 62 20.18 10.32 -40.87
N ALA A 63 20.03 8.99 -40.89
CA ALA A 63 18.94 8.29 -40.22
C ALA A 63 18.98 8.57 -38.70
N TYR A 64 20.12 8.42 -38.04
CA TYR A 64 20.28 8.68 -36.61
C TYR A 64 19.93 10.12 -36.21
N LEU A 65 20.39 11.11 -36.98
CA LEU A 65 20.11 12.53 -36.72
C LEU A 65 18.65 12.92 -36.99
N HIS A 66 17.94 12.15 -37.82
CA HIS A 66 16.52 12.36 -38.16
C HIS A 66 15.60 11.33 -37.50
N LEU A 67 16.10 10.48 -36.62
CA LEU A 67 15.25 9.63 -35.80
C LEU A 67 14.35 10.56 -34.98
N PRO A 68 13.01 10.41 -35.04
CA PRO A 68 12.15 11.16 -34.16
C PRO A 68 12.57 10.87 -32.72
N PRO A 69 12.60 11.87 -31.83
CA PRO A 69 12.82 11.59 -30.42
C PRO A 69 11.78 10.58 -29.98
N PHE A 70 12.20 9.58 -29.20
CA PHE A 70 11.25 8.63 -28.63
C PHE A 70 10.14 9.41 -27.92
N PRO A 71 8.86 9.07 -28.17
CA PRO A 71 7.78 9.74 -27.47
C PRO A 71 8.05 9.61 -25.97
N PRO A 72 7.91 10.69 -25.19
CA PRO A 72 8.16 10.63 -23.76
C PRO A 72 7.24 9.57 -23.14
N LEU A 73 7.81 8.77 -22.23
CA LEU A 73 7.04 7.75 -21.54
C LEU A 73 5.78 8.37 -20.92
N PRO A 74 4.60 7.75 -21.09
CA PRO A 74 3.36 8.31 -20.58
C PRO A 74 3.45 8.46 -19.06
N VAL A 75 3.29 9.69 -18.59
CA VAL A 75 3.23 10.01 -17.16
C VAL A 75 1.81 10.00 -16.61
N ASN A 76 0.83 9.77 -17.47
CA ASN A 76 -0.58 9.95 -17.17
C ASN A 76 -1.31 8.61 -17.12
N ALA A 77 -1.98 8.34 -16.00
CA ALA A 77 -3.04 7.35 -15.92
C ALA A 77 -4.39 8.06 -16.02
N THR A 78 -5.38 7.41 -16.62
CA THR A 78 -6.69 8.03 -16.86
C THR A 78 -7.77 7.20 -16.21
N THR A 79 -8.48 7.75 -15.24
CA THR A 79 -9.66 7.12 -14.64
C THR A 79 -10.95 7.77 -15.14
N ASP A 80 -12.09 7.21 -14.77
CA ASP A 80 -13.40 7.80 -15.04
C ASP A 80 -13.54 9.20 -14.41
N CYS A 81 -12.84 9.42 -13.29
CA CYS A 81 -12.82 10.68 -12.56
C CYS A 81 -11.88 11.73 -13.15
N ALA A 82 -10.63 11.34 -13.43
CA ALA A 82 -9.55 12.30 -13.60
C ALA A 82 -8.43 11.79 -14.51
N PHE A 83 -7.71 12.75 -15.09
CA PHE A 83 -6.35 12.53 -15.54
C PHE A 83 -5.41 12.63 -14.34
N LEU A 84 -4.66 11.57 -14.09
CA LEU A 84 -3.75 11.47 -12.97
C LEU A 84 -2.32 11.53 -13.53
N ARG A 85 -1.55 12.52 -13.11
CA ARG A 85 -0.15 12.68 -13.52
C ARG A 85 0.78 12.18 -12.42
N GLY A 86 1.67 11.25 -12.77
CA GLY A 86 2.71 10.72 -11.89
C GLY A 86 4.09 11.34 -12.16
N ALA A 87 5.11 10.74 -11.55
CA ALA A 87 6.52 11.06 -11.79
C ALA A 87 7.36 9.81 -12.00
N TRP A 88 8.20 9.84 -13.02
CA TRP A 88 9.27 8.86 -13.20
C TRP A 88 10.41 9.13 -12.23
N ASN A 89 11.09 8.08 -11.78
CA ASN A 89 12.41 8.20 -11.16
C ASN A 89 13.46 8.70 -12.17
N ALA A 90 14.65 9.03 -11.68
CA ALA A 90 15.71 9.62 -12.51
C ALA A 90 16.13 8.68 -13.65
N GLU A 91 16.10 7.39 -13.41
CA GLU A 91 16.46 6.32 -14.34
C GLU A 91 15.32 5.94 -15.31
N GLN A 92 14.13 6.52 -15.15
CA GLN A 92 12.93 6.23 -15.95
C GLN A 92 12.51 4.75 -15.95
N THR A 93 12.76 4.04 -14.85
CA THR A 93 12.39 2.62 -14.67
C THR A 93 11.10 2.44 -13.88
N VAL A 94 10.74 3.40 -13.02
CA VAL A 94 9.57 3.31 -12.15
C VAL A 94 8.76 4.61 -12.21
N LEU A 95 7.46 4.49 -12.49
CA LEU A 95 6.49 5.58 -12.46
C LEU A 95 5.69 5.53 -11.17
N ARG A 96 5.64 6.64 -10.43
CA ARG A 96 4.95 6.73 -9.15
C ARG A 96 3.80 7.73 -9.17
N PHE A 97 2.71 7.37 -8.51
CA PHE A 97 1.55 8.20 -8.25
C PHE A 97 1.31 8.21 -6.75
N TYR A 98 1.19 9.40 -6.17
CA TYR A 98 1.00 9.55 -4.74
C TYR A 98 -0.39 10.08 -4.41
N SER A 99 -1.04 9.41 -3.46
CA SER A 99 -2.20 9.91 -2.75
C SER A 99 -3.39 10.11 -3.69
N ILE A 100 -3.68 9.08 -4.49
CA ILE A 100 -4.85 8.98 -5.35
C ILE A 100 -6.06 8.66 -4.46
N PRO A 101 -7.07 9.55 -4.35
CA PRO A 101 -8.23 9.29 -3.50
C PRO A 101 -9.10 8.18 -4.09
N TYR A 102 -9.52 7.24 -3.24
CA TYR A 102 -10.46 6.17 -3.62
C TYR A 102 -11.84 6.36 -3.00
N ALA A 103 -11.96 7.21 -1.98
CA ALA A 103 -13.21 7.53 -1.30
C ALA A 103 -13.21 9.01 -0.86
N ILE A 104 -14.39 9.53 -0.53
CA ILE A 104 -14.52 10.86 0.05
C ILE A 104 -13.85 10.88 1.43
N PRO A 105 -13.00 11.87 1.75
CA PRO A 105 -12.30 11.89 3.02
C PRO A 105 -13.27 12.04 4.22
N PRO A 106 -12.99 11.35 5.34
CA PRO A 106 -13.80 11.34 6.56
C PRO A 106 -13.61 12.62 7.40
N LEU A 107 -13.88 13.79 6.80
CA LEU A 107 -13.70 15.09 7.44
C LEU A 107 -14.81 15.36 8.46
N ALA A 108 -14.47 15.91 9.64
CA ALA A 108 -15.51 16.43 10.54
C ALA A 108 -16.02 17.83 10.19
N LYS A 109 -15.16 18.66 9.60
CA LYS A 109 -15.48 20.03 9.21
C LYS A 109 -14.98 20.26 7.78
N PRO A 110 -15.77 19.91 6.76
CA PRO A 110 -15.34 20.13 5.37
C PRO A 110 -15.01 21.60 5.13
N ASP A 111 -13.98 21.86 4.33
CA ASP A 111 -13.70 23.19 3.78
C ASP A 111 -14.86 23.66 2.89
N GLU A 112 -14.95 24.96 2.60
CA GLU A 112 -16.07 25.56 1.86
C GLU A 112 -16.34 24.87 0.52
N GLY A 113 -15.29 24.61 -0.27
CA GLY A 113 -15.41 23.94 -1.58
C GLY A 113 -15.91 22.50 -1.46
N THR A 114 -15.53 21.79 -0.40
CA THR A 114 -16.04 20.44 -0.13
C THR A 114 -17.46 20.48 0.45
N LEU A 115 -17.78 21.47 1.29
CA LEU A 115 -19.06 21.60 1.96
C LEU A 115 -20.22 21.72 0.98
N ASP A 116 -20.09 22.61 -0.01
CA ASP A 116 -21.14 22.85 -1.01
C ASP A 116 -21.47 21.56 -1.78
N VAL A 117 -20.42 20.84 -2.19
CA VAL A 117 -20.55 19.58 -2.94
C VAL A 117 -21.18 18.48 -2.08
N LEU A 118 -20.77 18.37 -0.80
CA LEU A 118 -21.36 17.37 0.10
C LEU A 118 -22.81 17.70 0.44
N GLN A 119 -23.17 18.98 0.60
CA GLN A 119 -24.56 19.37 0.88
C GLN A 119 -25.48 19.06 -0.31
N GLU A 120 -25.02 19.33 -1.53
CA GLU A 120 -25.73 18.96 -2.75
C GLU A 120 -25.89 17.44 -2.86
N TYR A 121 -24.79 16.70 -2.70
CA TYR A 121 -24.77 15.24 -2.83
C TYR A 121 -25.65 14.53 -1.79
N PHE A 122 -25.64 15.00 -0.54
CA PHE A 122 -26.43 14.40 0.54
C PHE A 122 -27.82 15.02 0.70
N HIS A 123 -28.20 15.97 -0.16
CA HIS A 123 -29.46 16.71 -0.08
C HIS A 123 -29.74 17.30 1.32
N THR A 124 -28.70 17.80 1.98
CA THR A 124 -28.83 18.38 3.33
C THR A 124 -28.98 19.90 3.24
N VAL A 125 -30.15 20.43 3.61
CA VAL A 125 -30.40 21.88 3.72
C VAL A 125 -30.07 22.36 5.13
N GLY A 126 -28.99 23.12 5.28
CA GLY A 126 -28.58 23.71 6.56
C GLY A 126 -27.94 22.70 7.52
N GLY A 127 -26.61 22.71 7.58
CA GLY A 127 -25.81 21.88 8.48
C GLY A 127 -24.38 21.70 7.98
N LYS A 128 -23.46 21.29 8.86
CA LYS A 128 -22.09 20.90 8.47
C LYS A 128 -22.04 19.37 8.38
N PRO A 129 -22.24 18.75 7.19
CA PRO A 129 -22.10 17.31 7.04
C PRO A 129 -20.69 16.88 7.46
N SER A 130 -20.62 15.90 8.36
CA SER A 130 -19.40 15.23 8.77
C SER A 130 -19.42 13.79 8.30
N LEU A 131 -18.25 13.31 7.87
CA LEU A 131 -18.01 11.93 7.45
C LEU A 131 -17.05 11.17 8.39
N ARG A 132 -16.54 11.83 9.45
CA ARG A 132 -15.54 11.25 10.38
C ARG A 132 -15.95 9.87 10.93
N TRP A 133 -17.17 9.78 11.45
CA TRP A 133 -17.73 8.59 12.10
C TRP A 133 -18.68 7.80 11.19
N LYS A 134 -18.42 7.82 9.87
CA LYS A 134 -19.29 7.18 8.87
C LYS A 134 -18.52 6.22 7.99
N THR A 135 -19.27 5.33 7.35
CA THR A 135 -18.71 4.45 6.32
C THR A 135 -18.12 5.26 5.16
N PRO A 136 -17.04 4.77 4.52
CA PRO A 136 -16.45 5.47 3.38
C PRO A 136 -17.49 5.62 2.27
N HIS A 137 -17.55 6.81 1.69
CA HIS A 137 -18.42 7.10 0.56
C HIS A 137 -17.62 6.91 -0.73
N LYS A 138 -18.20 6.12 -1.63
CA LYS A 138 -17.55 5.68 -2.87
C LYS A 138 -17.52 6.82 -3.89
N LEU A 139 -16.45 6.86 -4.69
CA LEU A 139 -16.38 7.72 -5.87
C LEU A 139 -16.89 6.91 -7.09
N ILE A 140 -18.19 6.97 -7.40
CA ILE A 140 -18.77 6.27 -8.57
C ILE A 140 -19.22 7.27 -9.62
N GLY A 141 -18.74 7.08 -10.85
CA GLY A 141 -19.09 7.92 -12.00
C GLY A 141 -18.50 9.34 -11.90
N PHE A 142 -18.45 10.06 -13.02
CA PHE A 142 -17.82 11.38 -13.08
C PHE A 142 -18.44 12.40 -12.10
N GLU A 143 -19.75 12.28 -11.81
CA GLU A 143 -20.48 13.11 -10.85
C GLU A 143 -20.14 12.77 -9.39
N GLY A 144 -19.81 11.51 -9.11
CA GLY A 144 -19.39 11.06 -7.78
C GLY A 144 -17.91 11.31 -7.49
N CYS A 145 -17.14 11.75 -8.49
CA CYS A 145 -15.73 12.09 -8.35
C CYS A 145 -15.55 13.46 -7.69
N ILE A 146 -15.93 13.54 -6.41
CA ILE A 146 -15.80 14.74 -5.58
C ILE A 146 -14.32 14.91 -5.25
N LEU A 147 -13.55 15.43 -6.21
CA LEU A 147 -12.10 15.68 -6.08
C LEU A 147 -11.77 17.12 -5.71
N ALA A 148 -12.80 17.96 -5.50
CA ALA A 148 -12.66 19.36 -5.09
C ALA A 148 -11.91 19.52 -3.74
N HIS A 149 -11.96 18.50 -2.87
CA HIS A 149 -11.23 18.46 -1.61
C HIS A 149 -9.72 18.27 -1.77
N ASN A 150 -9.25 17.89 -2.97
CA ASN A 150 -7.85 17.61 -3.24
C ASN A 150 -7.21 18.83 -3.93
N ASP A 151 -6.35 19.51 -3.18
CA ASP A 151 -5.59 20.70 -3.59
C ASP A 151 -4.69 20.48 -4.81
N ARG A 152 -4.36 19.22 -5.12
CA ARG A 152 -3.57 18.84 -6.30
C ARG A 152 -4.42 18.56 -7.53
N CYS A 153 -5.74 18.65 -7.42
CA CYS A 153 -6.70 18.42 -8.51
C CYS A 153 -7.34 19.72 -8.98
N THR A 154 -7.41 19.90 -10.29
CA THR A 154 -8.07 21.06 -10.91
C THR A 154 -9.11 20.59 -11.91
N PHE A 155 -10.30 21.20 -11.89
CA PHE A 155 -11.35 20.91 -12.85
C PHE A 155 -11.24 21.85 -14.05
N LYS A 156 -10.98 21.29 -15.24
CA LYS A 156 -10.86 22.06 -16.48
C LYS A 156 -11.57 21.34 -17.61
N ARG A 157 -12.39 22.06 -18.38
CA ARG A 157 -13.09 21.55 -19.58
C ARG A 157 -13.90 20.28 -19.33
N GLY A 158 -14.63 20.24 -18.21
CA GLY A 158 -15.50 19.09 -17.87
C GLY A 158 -14.76 17.87 -17.30
N ARG A 159 -13.48 17.99 -16.93
CA ARG A 159 -12.71 16.86 -16.37
C ARG A 159 -11.71 17.30 -15.31
N TRP A 160 -11.49 16.46 -14.31
CA TRP A 160 -10.45 16.65 -13.31
C TRP A 160 -9.07 16.29 -13.86
N THR A 161 -8.07 17.08 -13.50
CA THR A 161 -6.66 16.80 -13.72
C THR A 161 -5.92 16.94 -12.40
N CYS A 162 -5.25 15.88 -11.96
CA CYS A 162 -4.56 15.83 -10.68
C CYS A 162 -3.05 15.63 -10.88
N ASP A 163 -2.24 16.48 -10.23
CA ASP A 163 -0.79 16.32 -10.19
C ASP A 163 -0.38 15.52 -8.94
N LEU A 164 -0.10 14.25 -9.14
CA LEU A 164 0.22 13.28 -8.10
C LEU A 164 1.70 12.85 -8.16
N SER A 165 2.54 13.70 -8.73
CA SER A 165 3.99 13.49 -8.91
C SER A 165 4.78 13.49 -7.61
N LYS A 166 4.26 14.14 -6.56
CA LYS A 166 4.95 14.31 -5.27
C LYS A 166 4.17 13.66 -4.13
N PRO A 167 4.87 12.98 -3.19
CA PRO A 167 4.25 12.50 -1.97
C PRO A 167 3.74 13.68 -1.16
N ARG A 168 2.62 13.48 -0.46
CA ARG A 168 2.20 14.44 0.56
C ARG A 168 3.17 14.36 1.74
N PRO A 169 3.35 15.45 2.49
CA PRO A 169 4.04 15.41 3.78
C PRO A 169 3.41 14.38 4.74
N PHE A 170 2.10 14.12 4.62
CA PHE A 170 1.39 13.11 5.41
C PHE A 170 0.44 12.34 4.50
N SER A 171 0.61 11.01 4.46
CA SER A 171 -0.29 10.11 3.74
C SER A 171 -1.11 9.21 4.65
N SER A 172 -0.71 9.07 5.92
CA SER A 172 -1.35 8.20 6.91
C SER A 172 -2.65 8.77 7.48
N CYS A 173 -3.64 7.91 7.69
CA CYS A 173 -4.92 8.26 8.34
C CYS A 173 -4.87 8.44 9.85
N VAL A 174 -3.70 8.74 10.41
CA VAL A 174 -3.47 8.72 11.86
C VAL A 174 -3.08 10.10 12.32
N PRO A 175 -3.53 10.53 13.50
CA PRO A 175 -2.90 11.66 14.17
C PRO A 175 -1.40 11.46 14.39
N PRO A 176 -0.55 12.48 14.14
CA PRO A 176 0.87 12.41 14.46
C PRO A 176 1.06 12.10 15.95
N ARG A 177 2.07 11.28 16.29
CA ARG A 177 2.43 11.07 17.69
C ARG A 177 2.74 12.43 18.35
N THR A 178 2.16 12.66 19.51
CA THR A 178 2.23 13.91 20.28
C THR A 178 3.55 14.09 21.04
N GLU A 179 4.47 13.13 20.96
CA GLU A 179 5.77 13.19 21.61
C GLU A 179 6.67 14.28 20.96
N GLY A 180 6.51 15.51 21.45
CA GLY A 180 7.46 16.61 21.25
C GLY A 180 7.33 17.41 19.95
N ARG A 181 6.42 17.06 19.02
CA ARG A 181 6.23 17.85 17.79
C ARG A 181 5.14 18.91 17.95
N VAL A 182 5.53 20.18 17.87
CA VAL A 182 4.63 21.36 17.86
C VAL A 182 3.53 21.23 16.79
N GLU A 183 3.84 20.57 15.67
CA GLU A 183 2.92 20.30 14.56
C GLU A 183 1.74 19.40 14.95
N SER A 184 1.91 18.50 15.94
CA SER A 184 0.84 17.63 16.45
C SER A 184 -0.25 18.37 17.24
N MET A 185 0.01 19.63 17.61
CA MET A 185 -0.96 20.51 18.26
C MET A 185 -1.71 21.41 17.28
N ASN A 186 -1.29 21.51 16.00
CA ASN A 186 -1.94 22.38 15.02
C ASN A 186 -3.25 21.73 14.48
N PRO A 187 -4.43 22.34 14.70
CA PRO A 187 -5.71 21.80 14.23
C PRO A 187 -5.81 21.64 12.70
N GLU A 188 -5.23 22.57 11.94
CA GLU A 188 -5.24 22.53 10.47
C GLU A 188 -4.40 21.35 9.96
N TYR A 189 -3.26 21.11 10.61
CA TYR A 189 -2.40 19.95 10.35
C TYR A 189 -3.15 18.63 10.60
N LEU A 190 -3.81 18.49 11.76
CA LEU A 190 -4.56 17.28 12.10
C LEU A 190 -5.74 17.05 11.15
N PHE A 191 -6.34 18.13 10.67
CA PHE A 191 -7.43 18.07 9.70
C PHE A 191 -6.95 17.55 8.33
N GLN A 192 -5.74 17.90 7.90
CA GLN A 192 -5.16 17.33 6.67
C GLN A 192 -4.95 15.81 6.78
N ASN A 193 -4.69 15.28 7.98
CA ASN A 193 -4.60 13.83 8.20
C ASN A 193 -5.93 13.09 8.07
N GLU A 194 -7.07 13.79 8.07
CA GLU A 194 -8.37 13.18 7.73
C GLU A 194 -8.55 13.01 6.22
N ARG A 195 -7.70 13.63 5.38
CA ARG A 195 -7.71 13.47 3.91
C ARG A 195 -6.85 12.29 3.45
N CYS A 196 -7.13 11.12 4.02
CA CYS A 196 -6.20 10.00 3.99
C CYS A 196 -6.72 8.75 3.28
N LEU A 197 -7.98 8.72 2.83
CA LEU A 197 -8.55 7.58 2.08
C LEU A 197 -8.03 7.58 0.63
N GLN A 198 -6.78 7.18 0.49
CA GLN A 198 -6.02 7.26 -0.74
C GLN A 198 -5.12 6.04 -0.96
N VAL A 199 -4.63 5.88 -2.18
CA VAL A 199 -3.63 4.89 -2.55
C VAL A 199 -2.40 5.55 -3.16
N ASP A 200 -1.24 5.01 -2.85
CA ASP A 200 0.00 5.28 -3.57
C ASP A 200 0.26 4.12 -4.54
N ILE A 201 0.67 4.40 -5.77
CA ILE A 201 0.92 3.37 -6.80
C ILE A 201 2.33 3.54 -7.36
N ALA A 202 3.09 2.45 -7.42
CA ALA A 202 4.38 2.37 -8.08
C ALA A 202 4.30 1.34 -9.21
N VAL A 203 4.70 1.76 -10.40
CA VAL A 203 4.51 1.02 -11.66
C VAL A 203 5.89 0.79 -12.27
N PRO A 204 6.31 -0.46 -12.49
CA PRO A 204 7.52 -0.75 -13.24
C PRO A 204 7.29 -0.42 -14.72
N LEU A 205 8.37 -0.24 -15.48
CA LEU A 205 8.27 -0.17 -16.93
C LEU A 205 7.59 -1.44 -17.46
N PHE A 206 6.48 -1.28 -18.20
CA PHE A 206 5.74 -2.39 -18.76
C PHE A 206 5.45 -2.16 -20.25
N GLU A 207 5.66 -3.20 -21.05
CA GLU A 207 5.30 -3.22 -22.47
C GLU A 207 4.32 -4.37 -22.74
N GLY A 208 3.22 -4.05 -23.42
CA GLY A 208 2.24 -5.01 -23.93
C GLY A 208 1.33 -5.66 -22.88
N SER A 209 1.89 -6.36 -21.89
CA SER A 209 1.11 -7.17 -20.93
C SER A 209 0.94 -6.49 -19.57
N LEU A 210 -0.24 -6.70 -18.95
CA LEU A 210 -0.52 -6.23 -17.60
C LEU A 210 0.35 -7.00 -16.59
N LYS A 211 0.83 -6.32 -15.55
CA LYS A 211 1.72 -6.85 -14.52
C LYS A 211 0.94 -7.36 -13.29
N PRO A 212 1.47 -8.32 -12.51
CA PRO A 212 0.90 -8.65 -11.20
C PRO A 212 0.79 -7.42 -10.31
N VAL A 213 -0.16 -7.44 -9.37
CA VAL A 213 -0.40 -6.33 -8.45
C VAL A 213 -0.17 -6.79 -7.01
N VAL A 214 0.66 -6.08 -6.27
CA VAL A 214 0.88 -6.29 -4.83
C VAL A 214 0.30 -5.11 -4.06
N ILE A 215 -0.72 -5.35 -3.24
CA ILE A 215 -1.38 -4.34 -2.43
C ILE A 215 -0.91 -4.46 -0.99
N VAL A 216 -0.21 -3.46 -0.48
CA VAL A 216 0.25 -3.38 0.90
C VAL A 216 -0.86 -2.80 1.78
N ILE A 217 -1.24 -3.56 2.81
CA ILE A 217 -2.07 -3.11 3.92
C ILE A 217 -1.21 -3.25 5.18
N ALA A 218 -0.79 -2.14 5.75
CA ALA A 218 0.08 -2.14 6.92
C ALA A 218 -0.54 -1.33 8.06
N GLY A 219 -0.22 -1.73 9.29
CA GLY A 219 -0.59 -0.97 10.47
C GLY A 219 0.13 -1.50 11.70
N PHE A 220 0.37 -0.62 12.65
CA PHE A 220 0.94 -0.93 13.95
C PHE A 220 -0.19 -0.96 14.97
N GLN A 221 -0.74 -2.15 15.24
CA GLN A 221 -1.85 -2.38 16.17
C GLN A 221 -3.08 -1.49 15.89
N TYR A 222 -3.35 -1.24 14.61
CA TYR A 222 -4.39 -0.31 14.17
C TYR A 222 -4.23 1.13 14.65
N LEU A 223 -3.14 1.51 15.32
CA LEU A 223 -2.94 2.86 15.82
C LEU A 223 -2.28 3.77 14.83
N ALA A 224 -1.22 3.29 14.20
CA ALA A 224 -0.36 4.09 13.35
C ALA A 224 0.01 3.30 12.10
N GLU A 225 0.35 4.01 11.03
CA GLU A 225 1.07 3.38 9.94
C GLU A 225 2.54 3.21 10.37
N PRO A 226 3.16 2.06 10.07
CA PRO A 226 4.58 1.88 10.31
C PRO A 226 5.36 2.83 9.40
N MET A 227 6.25 3.64 9.98
CA MET A 227 7.08 4.62 9.26
C MET A 227 8.52 4.14 9.19
N VAL A 228 9.26 4.50 8.12
CA VAL A 228 10.67 4.10 7.95
C VAL A 228 11.54 4.62 9.11
N THR A 229 11.32 5.87 9.51
CA THR A 229 11.90 6.48 10.71
C THR A 229 10.85 7.40 11.35
N PRO A 230 10.98 7.74 12.64
CA PRO A 230 10.08 8.72 13.28
C PRO A 230 10.01 10.04 12.49
N ASP A 231 11.13 10.47 11.89
CA ASP A 231 11.28 11.74 11.16
C ASP A 231 11.00 11.64 9.65
N SER A 232 10.74 10.45 9.11
CA SER A 232 10.46 10.26 7.69
C SER A 232 8.96 10.05 7.48
N PRO A 233 8.28 10.87 6.66
CA PRO A 233 6.86 10.71 6.35
C PRO A 233 6.55 9.51 5.43
N ARG A 234 7.53 8.64 5.18
CA ARG A 234 7.38 7.50 4.26
C ARG A 234 6.90 6.25 5.01
N PRO A 235 5.89 5.54 4.49
CA PRO A 235 5.51 4.25 5.04
C PRO A 235 6.67 3.25 4.96
N ALA A 236 6.89 2.48 6.03
CA ALA A 236 8.00 1.54 6.18
C ALA A 236 8.04 0.46 5.09
N TYR A 237 6.86 0.10 4.57
CA TYR A 237 6.67 -0.98 3.60
C TYR A 237 6.32 -0.46 2.21
N TRP A 238 6.59 0.82 1.94
CA TRP A 238 6.58 1.36 0.59
C TRP A 238 7.80 0.84 -0.17
N PRO A 239 7.65 0.17 -1.34
CA PRO A 239 8.76 -0.50 -2.01
C PRO A 239 9.75 0.50 -2.60
N SER A 240 11.04 0.16 -2.57
CA SER A 240 12.08 0.89 -3.29
C SER A 240 11.91 0.73 -4.81
N ASP A 241 12.55 1.61 -5.60
CA ASP A 241 12.51 1.50 -7.07
C ASP A 241 13.13 0.17 -7.54
N GLU A 242 14.17 -0.30 -6.85
CA GLU A 242 14.79 -1.61 -7.06
C GLU A 242 13.79 -2.74 -6.80
N THR A 243 13.07 -2.72 -5.67
CA THR A 243 12.04 -3.74 -5.38
C THR A 243 10.95 -3.77 -6.45
N VAL A 244 10.46 -2.60 -6.90
CA VAL A 244 9.45 -2.52 -7.97
C VAL A 244 9.98 -3.11 -9.28
N SER A 245 11.24 -2.83 -9.62
CA SER A 245 11.88 -3.33 -10.85
C SER A 245 12.16 -4.84 -10.79
N ASP A 246 12.70 -5.33 -9.67
CA ASP A 246 13.07 -6.74 -9.49
C ASP A 246 11.86 -7.66 -9.42
N THR A 247 10.80 -7.21 -8.76
CA THR A 247 9.56 -7.99 -8.67
C THR A 247 8.70 -7.89 -9.91
N ASP A 248 8.99 -6.95 -10.81
CA ASP A 248 8.25 -6.67 -12.05
C ASP A 248 6.71 -6.64 -11.81
N ALA A 249 6.31 -5.99 -10.73
CA ALA A 249 4.93 -5.92 -10.26
C ALA A 249 4.50 -4.49 -9.99
N VAL A 250 3.22 -4.19 -10.20
CA VAL A 250 2.63 -2.92 -9.76
C VAL A 250 2.40 -3.01 -8.25
N TRP A 251 2.99 -2.08 -7.51
CA TRP A 251 2.81 -2.00 -6.07
C TRP A 251 1.81 -0.91 -5.71
N VAL A 252 0.91 -1.22 -4.80
CA VAL A 252 -0.09 -0.28 -4.30
C VAL A 252 -0.02 -0.26 -2.79
N TYR A 253 0.07 0.92 -2.18
CA TYR A 253 -0.06 1.09 -0.74
C TYR A 253 -1.43 1.67 -0.44
N LEU A 254 -2.22 0.94 0.35
CA LEU A 254 -3.59 1.31 0.67
C LEU A 254 -3.62 1.95 2.05
N HIS A 255 -3.88 3.26 2.09
CA HIS A 255 -4.11 4.00 3.33
C HIS A 255 -5.57 3.82 3.75
N TYR A 256 -5.82 3.61 5.05
CA TYR A 256 -7.15 3.37 5.60
C TYR A 256 -7.23 3.95 7.01
N ARG A 257 -8.43 4.27 7.51
CA ARG A 257 -8.55 4.84 8.86
C ARG A 257 -8.02 3.91 9.94
N LEU A 258 -7.31 4.51 10.88
CA LEU A 258 -6.68 3.86 12.02
C LEU A 258 -7.21 4.49 13.31
N GLY A 259 -6.92 3.85 14.44
CA GLY A 259 -7.35 4.25 15.77
C GLY A 259 -8.86 4.31 15.89
N LEU A 260 -9.35 5.23 16.72
CA LEU A 260 -10.79 5.45 16.88
C LEU A 260 -11.46 5.90 15.57
N ALA A 261 -10.75 6.59 14.67
CA ALA A 261 -11.34 6.96 13.38
C ALA A 261 -11.69 5.71 12.54
N GLY A 262 -10.87 4.66 12.63
CA GLY A 262 -11.08 3.39 11.94
C GLY A 262 -12.01 2.42 12.66
N PHE A 263 -12.14 2.55 13.98
CA PHE A 263 -12.89 1.61 14.81
C PHE A 263 -13.69 2.39 15.85
N PHE A 264 -15.00 2.53 15.60
CA PHE A 264 -15.88 3.30 16.49
C PHE A 264 -17.33 2.80 16.42
N TYR A 265 -18.21 3.47 17.16
CA TYR A 265 -19.64 3.28 17.01
C TYR A 265 -20.17 3.95 15.74
N ASN A 266 -21.07 3.25 15.07
CA ASN A 266 -21.97 3.83 14.10
C ASN A 266 -23.11 4.53 14.84
N LEU A 267 -23.16 5.86 14.73
CA LEU A 267 -24.12 6.71 15.45
C LEU A 267 -25.41 6.97 14.65
N THR A 268 -25.64 6.21 13.58
CA THR A 268 -26.90 6.32 12.81
C THR A 268 -27.99 5.39 13.32
N HIS A 269 -27.62 4.29 13.99
CA HIS A 269 -28.55 3.29 14.49
C HIS A 269 -28.02 2.58 15.74
N THR A 270 -28.93 1.97 16.48
CA THR A 270 -28.63 1.19 17.69
C THR A 270 -28.76 -0.29 17.40
N ARG A 271 -27.93 -1.12 18.02
CA ARG A 271 -28.03 -2.58 17.90
C ARG A 271 -29.26 -3.15 18.60
N SER A 272 -29.58 -2.62 19.78
CA SER A 272 -30.74 -3.02 20.58
C SER A 272 -31.21 -1.85 21.44
N LYS A 273 -32.49 -1.86 21.81
CA LYS A 273 -33.10 -0.87 22.72
C LYS A 273 -33.90 -1.60 23.80
N SER A 274 -33.73 -1.14 25.02
CA SER A 274 -34.53 -1.53 26.20
C SER A 274 -35.30 -0.32 26.72
N LYS A 275 -36.00 -0.45 27.86
CA LYS A 275 -36.81 0.66 28.43
C LYS A 275 -35.97 1.88 28.82
N ASP A 276 -34.76 1.65 29.34
CA ASP A 276 -33.94 2.72 29.94
C ASP A 276 -32.64 3.00 29.17
N LYS A 277 -32.15 2.03 28.39
CA LYS A 277 -30.87 2.12 27.67
C LYS A 277 -30.94 1.58 26.24
N GLN A 278 -30.05 2.12 25.41
CA GLN A 278 -29.83 1.70 24.04
C GLN A 278 -28.38 1.25 23.84
N GLN A 279 -28.19 0.18 23.08
CA GLN A 279 -26.89 -0.37 22.73
C GLN A 279 -26.39 0.29 21.44
N LEU A 280 -25.21 0.87 21.50
CA LEU A 280 -24.53 1.44 20.34
C LEU A 280 -24.10 0.32 19.40
N SER A 281 -24.11 0.61 18.10
CA SER A 281 -23.69 -0.33 17.06
C SER A 281 -22.20 -0.13 16.77
N HIS A 282 -21.33 -1.10 17.06
CA HIS A 282 -19.92 -1.02 16.67
C HIS A 282 -19.75 -1.17 15.15
N GLU A 283 -18.74 -0.51 14.61
CA GLU A 283 -18.45 -0.51 13.19
C GLU A 283 -16.94 -0.50 12.92
N ASN A 284 -16.50 -1.42 12.04
CA ASN A 284 -15.11 -1.51 11.61
C ASN A 284 -14.91 -0.66 10.35
N PHE A 285 -14.95 0.67 10.50
CA PHE A 285 -14.77 1.61 9.39
C PHE A 285 -13.48 1.35 8.60
N ALA A 286 -12.39 1.00 9.28
CA ALA A 286 -11.11 0.62 8.68
C ALA A 286 -11.24 -0.54 7.68
N LEU A 287 -12.02 -1.58 8.00
CA LEU A 287 -12.25 -2.71 7.09
C LEU A 287 -13.09 -2.27 5.89
N LYS A 288 -14.08 -1.40 6.10
CA LYS A 288 -14.87 -0.82 5.01
C LYS A 288 -14.02 0.06 4.10
N ASP A 289 -13.08 0.82 4.67
CA ASP A 289 -12.11 1.62 3.92
C ASP A 289 -11.22 0.74 3.06
N GLN A 290 -10.70 -0.35 3.63
CA GLN A 290 -9.88 -1.33 2.90
C GLN A 290 -10.66 -2.01 1.78
N LEU A 291 -11.91 -2.42 2.03
CA LEU A 291 -12.78 -2.98 0.98
C LEU A 291 -13.01 -1.99 -0.14
N GLU A 292 -13.26 -0.72 0.19
CA GLU A 292 -13.52 0.29 -0.83
C GLU A 292 -12.25 0.60 -1.63
N GLY A 293 -11.10 0.70 -0.97
CA GLY A 293 -9.81 0.82 -1.66
C GLY A 293 -9.53 -0.38 -2.56
N LEU A 294 -9.79 -1.60 -2.11
CA LEU A 294 -9.64 -2.81 -2.93
C LEU A 294 -10.58 -2.81 -4.14
N ARG A 295 -11.84 -2.40 -3.99
CA ARG A 295 -12.79 -2.25 -5.11
C ARG A 295 -12.30 -1.20 -6.11
N TRP A 296 -11.81 -0.07 -5.61
CA TRP A 296 -11.26 0.99 -6.44
C TRP A 296 -10.03 0.48 -7.21
N ILE A 297 -9.10 -0.21 -6.55
CA ILE A 297 -7.90 -0.79 -7.18
C ILE A 297 -8.32 -1.82 -8.24
N LYS A 298 -9.19 -2.78 -7.91
CA LYS A 298 -9.69 -3.78 -8.85
C LYS A 298 -10.30 -3.15 -10.12
N THR A 299 -10.95 -1.99 -9.97
CA THR A 299 -11.60 -1.27 -11.06
C THR A 299 -10.62 -0.45 -11.90
N HIS A 300 -9.58 0.14 -11.28
CA HIS A 300 -8.72 1.15 -11.92
C HIS A 300 -7.27 0.74 -12.13
N ILE A 301 -6.80 -0.38 -11.59
CA ILE A 301 -5.37 -0.72 -11.65
C ILE A 301 -4.88 -1.05 -13.06
N LYS A 302 -5.80 -1.46 -13.95
CA LYS A 302 -5.50 -1.70 -15.36
C LYS A 302 -4.97 -0.47 -16.06
N GLN A 303 -5.45 0.71 -15.68
CA GLN A 303 -5.04 2.01 -16.22
C GLN A 303 -3.62 2.40 -15.78
N PHE A 304 -3.06 1.70 -14.79
CA PHE A 304 -1.68 1.82 -14.33
C PHE A 304 -0.82 0.62 -14.78
N GLY A 305 -1.31 -0.23 -15.69
CA GLY A 305 -0.59 -1.41 -16.17
C GLY A 305 -0.68 -2.65 -15.28
N GLY A 306 -1.48 -2.62 -14.21
CA GLY A 306 -1.69 -3.78 -13.33
C GLY A 306 -2.81 -4.70 -13.80
N ASP A 307 -2.69 -5.99 -13.53
CA ASP A 307 -3.68 -6.99 -13.88
C ASP A 307 -4.69 -7.18 -12.73
N PRO A 308 -5.96 -6.78 -12.90
CA PRO A 308 -6.97 -6.91 -11.85
C PRO A 308 -7.28 -8.38 -11.52
N LYS A 309 -6.86 -9.36 -12.34
CA LYS A 309 -7.03 -10.79 -12.08
C LYS A 309 -5.83 -11.42 -11.35
N ARG A 310 -4.76 -10.66 -11.10
CA ARG A 310 -3.54 -11.12 -10.41
C ARG A 310 -3.17 -10.18 -9.27
N ILE A 311 -4.10 -10.01 -8.34
CA ILE A 311 -3.92 -9.18 -7.15
C ILE A 311 -3.52 -10.06 -5.97
N THR A 312 -2.38 -9.73 -5.36
CA THR A 312 -1.92 -10.24 -4.06
C THR A 312 -2.07 -9.14 -3.02
N VAL A 313 -2.75 -9.42 -1.91
CA VAL A 313 -2.80 -8.49 -0.77
C VAL A 313 -1.76 -8.90 0.26
N PHE A 314 -0.78 -8.05 0.48
CA PHE A 314 0.27 -8.20 1.45
C PHE A 314 -0.08 -7.42 2.73
N GLY A 315 -0.44 -8.16 3.78
CA GLY A 315 -0.79 -7.63 5.09
C GLY A 315 0.39 -7.72 6.06
N ILE A 316 0.61 -6.66 6.84
CA ILE A 316 1.70 -6.60 7.83
C ILE A 316 1.18 -6.13 9.19
N ALA A 317 1.54 -6.85 10.26
CA ALA A 317 1.10 -6.59 11.62
C ALA A 317 -0.44 -6.50 11.71
N SER A 318 -1.03 -5.38 12.16
CA SER A 318 -2.50 -5.25 12.17
C SER A 318 -3.10 -5.28 10.76
N GLY A 319 -2.32 -4.93 9.74
CA GLY A 319 -2.70 -5.10 8.35
C GLY A 319 -2.87 -6.57 7.95
N ALA A 320 -2.05 -7.49 8.47
CA ALA A 320 -2.23 -8.93 8.26
C ALA A 320 -3.55 -9.44 8.89
N THR A 321 -3.88 -8.93 10.09
CA THR A 321 -5.16 -9.22 10.74
C THR A 321 -6.36 -8.70 9.93
N SER A 322 -6.20 -7.53 9.32
CA SER A 322 -7.16 -6.99 8.35
C SER A 322 -7.31 -7.89 7.12
N VAL A 323 -6.23 -8.34 6.52
CA VAL A 323 -6.28 -9.26 5.36
C VAL A 323 -6.98 -10.56 5.72
N LEU A 324 -6.75 -11.11 6.91
CA LEU A 324 -7.49 -12.28 7.41
C LEU A 324 -9.01 -12.02 7.48
N ALA A 325 -9.41 -10.87 8.02
CA ALA A 325 -10.82 -10.47 8.03
C ALA A 325 -11.39 -10.32 6.60
N LEU A 326 -10.65 -9.65 5.70
CA LEU A 326 -11.03 -9.46 4.30
C LEU A 326 -11.16 -10.80 3.55
N MET A 327 -10.30 -11.79 3.83
CA MET A 327 -10.43 -13.15 3.28
C MET A 327 -11.73 -13.83 3.74
N LYS A 328 -12.14 -13.65 5.00
CA LYS A 328 -13.43 -14.17 5.50
C LYS A 328 -14.61 -13.48 4.84
N MET A 329 -14.52 -12.17 4.63
CA MET A 329 -15.55 -11.39 3.95
C MET A 329 -15.63 -11.72 2.46
N LYS A 330 -14.49 -11.98 1.79
CA LYS A 330 -14.40 -12.42 0.40
C LYS A 330 -15.29 -13.64 0.12
N ASN A 331 -15.32 -14.60 1.04
CA ASN A 331 -16.15 -15.80 0.93
C ASN A 331 -17.67 -15.50 0.87
N LYS A 332 -18.09 -14.26 1.14
CA LYS A 332 -19.48 -13.79 1.02
C LYS A 332 -19.81 -13.14 -0.34
N GLY A 333 -18.90 -13.16 -1.32
CA GLY A 333 -19.24 -12.91 -2.73
C GLY A 333 -18.49 -11.80 -3.49
N GLU A 334 -17.38 -11.27 -2.99
CA GLU A 334 -16.61 -10.21 -3.69
C GLU A 334 -15.20 -10.68 -4.10
N ASP A 335 -14.94 -10.92 -5.39
CA ASP A 335 -13.60 -11.33 -5.89
C ASP A 335 -12.62 -10.16 -6.08
N LEU A 336 -12.21 -9.55 -4.96
CA LEU A 336 -11.35 -8.35 -4.95
C LEU A 336 -9.86 -8.66 -5.12
N PHE A 337 -9.39 -9.84 -4.69
CA PHE A 337 -7.99 -10.25 -4.79
C PHE A 337 -7.84 -11.78 -4.84
N GLN A 338 -6.76 -12.29 -5.41
CA GLN A 338 -6.57 -13.74 -5.64
C GLN A 338 -5.67 -14.39 -4.59
N GLN A 339 -4.68 -13.66 -4.08
CA GLN A 339 -3.66 -14.18 -3.17
C GLN A 339 -3.53 -13.29 -1.93
N ALA A 340 -3.10 -13.87 -0.82
CA ALA A 340 -2.83 -13.15 0.41
C ALA A 340 -1.45 -13.54 0.95
N TRP A 341 -0.67 -12.55 1.38
CA TRP A 341 0.57 -12.72 2.11
C TRP A 341 0.40 -12.08 3.48
N LEU A 342 0.49 -12.88 4.54
CA LEU A 342 0.28 -12.45 5.92
C LEU A 342 1.62 -12.45 6.67
N SER A 343 2.06 -11.30 7.14
CA SER A 343 3.30 -11.17 7.94
C SER A 343 3.00 -10.64 9.34
N SER A 344 3.32 -11.46 10.35
CA SER A 344 3.22 -11.09 11.77
C SER A 344 1.84 -10.58 12.21
N GLY A 345 0.76 -11.16 11.68
CA GLY A 345 -0.61 -10.82 12.07
C GLY A 345 -1.00 -11.47 13.38
N ALA A 346 -1.56 -10.69 14.31
CA ALA A 346 -2.13 -11.17 15.55
C ALA A 346 -3.65 -10.94 15.57
N VAL A 347 -4.43 -12.00 15.77
CA VAL A 347 -5.88 -11.96 15.63
C VAL A 347 -6.53 -11.51 16.95
N HIS A 348 -6.48 -10.21 17.25
CA HIS A 348 -7.13 -9.65 18.44
C HIS A 348 -8.53 -9.14 18.10
N TRP A 349 -9.49 -10.05 18.03
CA TRP A 349 -10.90 -9.70 17.77
C TRP A 349 -11.67 -9.65 19.08
N HIS A 350 -12.40 -8.57 19.30
CA HIS A 350 -13.33 -8.50 20.40
C HIS A 350 -14.63 -9.19 20.01
N SER A 351 -15.05 -10.15 20.83
CA SER A 351 -16.28 -10.92 20.69
C SER A 351 -16.94 -11.10 22.06
N GLU A 352 -18.24 -11.35 22.12
CA GLU A 352 -18.92 -11.58 23.41
C GLU A 352 -18.37 -12.83 24.13
N ARG A 353 -17.85 -13.81 23.36
CA ARG A 353 -17.16 -15.00 23.87
C ARG A 353 -15.88 -14.64 24.62
N ASP A 354 -15.10 -13.70 24.09
CA ASP A 354 -13.74 -13.39 24.56
C ASP A 354 -13.67 -12.07 25.34
N LYS A 355 -14.81 -11.51 25.76
CA LYS A 355 -14.87 -10.24 26.51
C LYS A 355 -14.09 -10.24 27.83
N SER A 356 -13.82 -11.42 28.39
CA SER A 356 -12.97 -11.60 29.57
C SER A 356 -11.47 -11.60 29.23
N ARG A 357 -11.10 -11.94 27.99
CA ARG A 357 -9.71 -12.00 27.51
C ARG A 357 -9.26 -10.71 26.82
N HIS A 358 -10.21 -9.96 26.25
CA HIS A 358 -9.95 -8.72 25.52
C HIS A 358 -10.69 -7.51 26.08
N VAL A 359 -9.97 -6.39 26.23
CA VAL A 359 -10.61 -5.09 26.49
C VAL A 359 -10.97 -4.45 25.16
N ASN A 360 -12.24 -4.04 25.01
CA ASN A 360 -12.66 -3.20 23.90
C ASN A 360 -12.22 -1.76 24.17
N ILE A 361 -11.20 -1.32 23.45
CA ILE A 361 -10.63 0.01 23.63
C ILE A 361 -11.60 1.13 23.22
N VAL A 362 -12.49 0.85 22.26
CA VAL A 362 -13.52 1.80 21.82
C VAL A 362 -14.46 2.13 22.96
N ASP A 363 -14.90 1.13 23.72
CA ASP A 363 -15.82 1.32 24.85
C ASP A 363 -15.15 2.15 25.97
N LYS A 364 -13.87 1.88 26.25
CA LYS A 364 -13.09 2.61 27.26
C LYS A 364 -12.96 4.08 26.89
N VAL A 365 -12.45 4.36 25.69
CA VAL A 365 -12.22 5.75 25.26
C VAL A 365 -13.53 6.50 25.05
N PHE A 366 -14.56 5.84 24.51
CA PHE A 366 -15.89 6.45 24.43
C PHE A 366 -16.44 6.81 25.81
N GLY A 367 -16.21 5.98 26.82
CA GLY A 367 -16.59 6.28 28.20
C GLY A 367 -15.95 7.57 28.73
N GLU A 368 -14.65 7.73 28.52
CA GLU A 368 -13.90 8.94 28.89
C GLU A 368 -14.41 10.17 28.14
N ILE A 369 -14.59 10.07 26.82
CA ILE A 369 -15.11 11.15 25.98
C ILE A 369 -16.53 11.54 26.41
N ALA A 370 -17.41 10.56 26.63
CA ALA A 370 -18.80 10.81 26.98
C ALA A 370 -18.92 11.50 28.34
N ASN A 371 -18.10 11.07 29.31
CA ASN A 371 -18.08 11.66 30.65
C ASN A 371 -17.57 13.11 30.67
N ASN A 372 -16.56 13.43 29.85
CA ASN A 372 -15.89 14.72 29.88
C ASN A 372 -16.40 15.74 28.85
N HIS A 373 -16.93 15.28 27.71
CA HIS A 373 -17.20 16.16 26.55
C HIS A 373 -18.63 16.06 26.00
N ILE A 374 -19.37 14.97 26.21
CA ILE A 374 -20.72 14.80 25.64
C ILE A 374 -21.82 15.24 26.63
N GLY A 375 -21.58 15.12 27.93
CA GLY A 375 -22.45 15.65 28.99
C GLY A 375 -23.29 14.59 29.71
N THR A 376 -23.90 14.98 30.84
CA THR A 376 -24.50 14.07 31.83
C THR A 376 -25.66 13.22 31.31
N HIS A 377 -26.43 13.71 30.35
CA HIS A 377 -27.58 12.99 29.76
C HIS A 377 -27.18 11.86 28.80
N CYS A 378 -25.93 11.84 28.35
CA CYS A 378 -25.38 10.87 27.42
C CYS A 378 -24.29 10.00 28.05
N LYS A 379 -24.23 9.97 29.40
CA LYS A 379 -23.27 9.13 30.11
C LYS A 379 -23.48 7.65 29.76
N PRO A 380 -22.40 6.90 29.52
CA PRO A 380 -22.50 5.46 29.34
C PRO A 380 -23.03 4.82 30.63
N THR A 381 -23.97 3.90 30.47
CA THR A 381 -24.52 3.10 31.59
C THR A 381 -23.68 1.85 31.84
N SER A 382 -23.14 1.29 30.76
CA SER A 382 -22.20 0.17 30.72
C SER A 382 -21.45 0.23 29.39
N PRO A 383 -20.33 -0.49 29.21
CA PRO A 383 -19.60 -0.55 27.93
C PRO A 383 -20.54 -0.83 26.75
N GLY A 384 -20.57 0.05 25.74
CA GLY A 384 -21.48 -0.08 24.60
C GLY A 384 -22.93 0.39 24.81
N PHE A 385 -23.32 0.91 25.98
CA PHE A 385 -24.70 1.33 26.27
C PHE A 385 -24.80 2.78 26.75
N VAL A 386 -25.76 3.52 26.19
CA VAL A 386 -26.13 4.88 26.62
C VAL A 386 -27.59 4.95 27.03
N LEU A 387 -27.97 5.96 27.81
CA LEU A 387 -29.36 6.20 28.18
C LEU A 387 -30.22 6.47 26.93
N ASN A 388 -31.49 6.02 26.97
CA ASN A 388 -32.45 6.28 25.89
C ASN A 388 -32.74 7.77 25.66
N ALA A 389 -32.60 8.58 26.71
CA ALA A 389 -32.77 10.03 26.63
C ALA A 389 -31.72 10.70 25.72
N CYS A 390 -30.59 10.05 25.47
CA CYS A 390 -29.55 10.57 24.60
C CYS A 390 -29.85 10.25 23.13
N LYS A 391 -30.02 11.28 22.29
CA LYS A 391 -30.19 11.07 20.84
C LYS A 391 -28.81 10.86 20.20
N LEU A 392 -28.68 9.85 19.34
CA LEU A 392 -27.40 9.56 18.67
C LEU A 392 -26.88 10.73 17.83
N LYS A 393 -27.79 11.51 17.22
CA LYS A 393 -27.42 12.72 16.46
C LYS A 393 -26.72 13.77 17.34
N ASP A 394 -27.11 13.88 18.61
CA ASP A 394 -26.50 14.82 19.56
C ASP A 394 -25.10 14.34 19.96
N ILE A 395 -24.91 13.01 20.10
CA ILE A 395 -23.60 12.39 20.30
C ILE A 395 -22.69 12.68 19.09
N GLU A 396 -23.18 12.40 17.88
CA GLU A 396 -22.44 12.60 16.63
C GLU A 396 -22.01 14.06 16.48
N GLN A 397 -22.92 15.01 16.68
CA GLN A 397 -22.62 16.44 16.58
C GLN A 397 -21.54 16.84 17.59
N LYS A 398 -21.69 16.46 18.86
CA LYS A 398 -20.70 16.78 19.90
C LYS A 398 -19.34 16.18 19.60
N LEU A 399 -19.29 14.91 19.18
CA LEU A 399 -18.03 14.24 18.80
C LEU A 399 -17.33 14.91 17.62
N ASN A 400 -18.07 15.45 16.65
CA ASN A 400 -17.51 16.20 15.53
C ASN A 400 -16.94 17.56 15.96
N ASP A 401 -17.47 18.14 17.04
CA ASP A 401 -16.99 19.40 17.59
C ASP A 401 -15.76 19.23 18.50
N ILE A 402 -15.47 18.01 18.97
CA ILE A 402 -14.25 17.73 19.74
C ILE A 402 -13.02 17.92 18.83
N PRO A 403 -12.06 18.78 19.23
CA PRO A 403 -10.79 18.92 18.53
C PRO A 403 -10.04 17.59 18.47
N LEU A 404 -9.44 17.28 17.32
CA LEU A 404 -8.68 16.04 17.12
C LEU A 404 -7.57 15.88 18.17
N GLN A 405 -6.94 16.97 18.60
CA GLN A 405 -5.92 16.98 19.66
C GLN A 405 -6.39 16.25 20.92
N ILE A 406 -7.63 16.49 21.34
CA ILE A 406 -8.21 15.90 22.55
C ILE A 406 -8.47 14.41 22.34
N ILE A 407 -9.01 14.04 21.17
CA ILE A 407 -9.21 12.63 20.81
C ILE A 407 -7.86 11.91 20.81
N ASN A 408 -6.82 12.53 20.25
CA ASN A 408 -5.49 11.96 20.16
C ASN A 408 -4.80 11.83 21.51
N SER A 409 -4.96 12.81 22.43
CA SER A 409 -4.37 12.72 23.77
C SER A 409 -4.99 11.57 24.55
N LEU A 410 -6.31 11.36 24.44
CA LEU A 410 -6.99 10.22 25.05
C LEU A 410 -6.50 8.88 24.47
N ILE A 411 -6.21 8.84 23.16
CA ILE A 411 -5.58 7.70 22.51
C ILE A 411 -4.08 7.58 22.89
N ALA A 412 -3.37 8.63 23.27
CA ALA A 412 -1.98 8.47 23.68
C ALA A 412 -1.88 7.87 25.10
N ASP A 413 -2.70 8.37 26.04
CA ASP A 413 -2.65 7.97 27.44
C ASP A 413 -3.08 6.51 27.68
N ASN A 414 -4.02 6.01 26.87
CA ASN A 414 -4.52 4.65 26.96
C ASN A 414 -3.55 3.59 26.38
N PHE A 415 -2.43 4.02 25.80
CA PHE A 415 -1.61 3.22 24.89
C PHE A 415 -0.12 3.17 25.28
N LYS A 416 0.21 3.39 26.56
CA LYS A 416 1.57 3.14 27.09
C LYS A 416 1.90 1.64 26.99
N ASP A 417 3.11 1.34 26.52
CA ASP A 417 3.58 0.10 25.87
C ASP A 417 3.23 -1.26 26.50
N GLU A 418 2.88 -1.34 27.79
CA GLU A 418 2.66 -2.62 28.48
C GLU A 418 1.27 -3.25 28.22
N ASN A 419 0.27 -2.48 27.80
CA ASN A 419 -1.10 -2.99 27.59
C ASN A 419 -1.43 -3.36 26.13
N LEU A 420 -0.55 -2.98 25.20
CA LEU A 420 -0.85 -2.91 23.78
C LEU A 420 -0.90 -4.26 23.05
N ILE A 421 -0.11 -5.18 23.53
CA ILE A 421 0.03 -6.52 22.95
C ILE A 421 -0.80 -7.53 23.74
N GLY A 422 -1.19 -7.20 24.98
CA GLY A 422 -1.46 -8.21 26.01
C GLY A 422 -0.20 -9.05 26.27
N GLU A 423 -0.13 -9.72 27.42
CA GLU A 423 0.90 -10.73 27.58
C GLU A 423 0.59 -11.87 26.59
N PHE A 424 1.42 -12.04 25.56
CA PHE A 424 1.31 -13.11 24.55
C PHE A 424 1.31 -14.53 25.16
N ILE A 425 1.69 -14.65 26.44
CA ILE A 425 1.93 -15.91 27.14
C ILE A 425 1.47 -15.74 28.60
N ASN A 426 0.41 -16.45 28.98
CA ASN A 426 -0.05 -16.76 30.35
C ASN A 426 0.48 -15.89 31.51
N SER A 427 -0.35 -15.00 32.07
CA SER A 427 -0.36 -14.80 33.52
C SER A 427 -1.74 -14.42 34.04
N ALA A 428 -2.15 -15.07 35.12
CA ALA A 428 -3.47 -15.00 35.74
C ALA A 428 -3.70 -13.71 36.57
N ASN A 429 -3.16 -12.57 36.13
CA ASN A 429 -3.38 -11.27 36.77
C ASN A 429 -4.25 -10.37 35.90
N GLU A 430 -5.22 -9.69 36.52
CA GLU A 430 -6.23 -8.85 35.87
C GLU A 430 -5.68 -7.69 34.99
N SER A 431 -4.36 -7.47 34.99
CA SER A 431 -3.64 -6.44 34.24
C SER A 431 -3.23 -6.79 32.80
N GLY A 432 -3.39 -8.04 32.34
CA GLY A 432 -2.78 -8.53 31.07
C GLY A 432 -3.72 -8.78 29.87
N ARG A 433 -4.94 -8.23 29.85
CA ARG A 433 -5.90 -8.50 28.76
C ARG A 433 -5.49 -7.85 27.44
N GLY A 434 -5.42 -8.63 26.36
CA GLY A 434 -5.09 -8.13 25.02
C GLY A 434 -6.10 -7.10 24.51
N MET A 435 -5.67 -6.13 23.72
CA MET A 435 -6.57 -5.09 23.19
C MET A 435 -7.10 -5.47 21.80
N GLY A 436 -8.42 -5.59 21.69
CA GLY A 436 -9.09 -5.89 20.42
C GLY A 436 -9.67 -4.63 19.79
N TRP A 437 -9.31 -4.38 18.52
CA TRP A 437 -9.85 -3.26 17.72
C TRP A 437 -11.01 -3.69 16.82
N ILE A 438 -10.89 -4.87 16.20
CA ILE A 438 -11.95 -5.42 15.36
C ILE A 438 -13.06 -5.96 16.25
N TYR A 439 -14.28 -5.48 16.03
CA TYR A 439 -15.47 -6.02 16.68
C TYR A 439 -16.12 -7.08 15.78
N ALA A 440 -16.16 -8.32 16.27
CA ALA A 440 -16.61 -9.49 15.51
C ALA A 440 -18.09 -9.45 15.12
N GLU A 441 -18.93 -8.93 16.03
CA GLU A 441 -20.39 -8.84 15.87
C GLU A 441 -20.85 -7.47 15.33
N SER A 442 -20.00 -6.82 14.53
CA SER A 442 -20.32 -5.54 13.92
C SER A 442 -21.11 -5.74 12.62
N ASN A 443 -21.82 -4.69 12.19
CA ASN A 443 -22.49 -4.67 10.89
C ASN A 443 -21.50 -4.54 9.70
N SER A 444 -20.18 -4.57 9.95
CA SER A 444 -19.12 -4.57 8.94
C SER A 444 -18.83 -5.96 8.37
N GLY A 445 -19.87 -6.79 8.29
CA GLY A 445 -19.82 -8.20 7.91
C GLY A 445 -19.47 -9.06 9.11
N ASP A 446 -20.34 -9.99 9.51
CA ASP A 446 -20.06 -10.87 10.65
C ASP A 446 -18.72 -11.58 10.46
N ILE A 447 -17.72 -11.15 11.22
CA ILE A 447 -16.37 -11.70 11.15
C ILE A 447 -16.31 -12.72 12.28
N LEU A 448 -16.51 -13.99 11.94
CA LEU A 448 -16.50 -15.07 12.92
C LEU A 448 -15.11 -15.16 13.57
N PRO A 449 -14.99 -15.00 14.90
CA PRO A 449 -13.71 -15.03 15.59
C PRO A 449 -12.88 -16.23 15.12
N PRO A 450 -11.55 -16.07 14.98
CA PRO A 450 -10.70 -17.19 14.61
C PRO A 450 -11.00 -18.36 15.54
N LYS A 451 -10.93 -19.59 15.02
CA LYS A 451 -10.97 -20.75 15.89
C LYS A 451 -9.66 -20.73 16.68
N TYR A 452 -9.69 -20.14 17.88
CA TYR A 452 -8.56 -20.19 18.79
C TYR A 452 -8.26 -21.65 19.13
N TRP A 453 -6.98 -21.97 19.20
CA TRP A 453 -6.53 -23.20 19.81
C TRP A 453 -6.98 -23.20 21.28
N THR A 454 -7.48 -24.34 21.75
CA THR A 454 -7.79 -24.50 23.17
C THR A 454 -6.51 -24.35 23.99
N ASP A 455 -6.65 -24.03 25.28
CA ASP A 455 -5.49 -23.92 26.18
C ASP A 455 -4.70 -25.25 26.19
N ASP A 456 -5.39 -26.40 26.09
CA ASP A 456 -4.77 -27.73 25.89
C ASP A 456 -4.03 -27.88 24.55
N GLU A 457 -4.57 -27.34 23.45
CA GLU A 457 -3.91 -27.35 22.14
C GLU A 457 -2.68 -26.44 22.12
N LEU A 458 -2.74 -25.28 22.80
CA LEU A 458 -1.61 -24.38 22.98
C LEU A 458 -0.52 -25.02 23.83
N ASP A 459 -0.89 -25.62 24.97
CA ASP A 459 0.06 -26.34 25.83
C ASP A 459 0.66 -27.54 25.09
N TYR A 460 -0.11 -28.25 24.27
CA TYR A 460 0.41 -29.31 23.42
C TYR A 460 1.42 -28.78 22.38
N ILE A 461 1.11 -27.68 21.70
CA ILE A 461 1.97 -27.10 20.65
C ILE A 461 3.25 -26.48 21.22
N PHE A 462 3.16 -25.74 22.32
CA PHE A 462 4.26 -24.90 22.83
C PHE A 462 4.99 -25.50 24.04
N ILE A 463 4.35 -26.36 24.83
CA ILE A 463 4.94 -26.94 26.05
C ILE A 463 5.30 -28.41 25.85
N ASN A 464 4.43 -29.19 25.22
CA ASN A 464 4.60 -30.64 25.06
C ASN A 464 5.01 -31.09 23.64
N GLY A 465 5.30 -30.14 22.74
CA GLY A 465 5.60 -30.41 21.34
C GLY A 465 6.93 -31.15 21.15
N LYS A 466 6.85 -32.42 20.74
CA LYS A 466 7.91 -33.13 20.02
C LYS A 466 7.96 -32.70 18.55
#